data_AF-A0A7K4T3R4-F1
#
_entry.id   AF-A0A7K4T3R4-F1
#
_cell.length_a   1.000
_cell.length_b   1.000
_cell.length_c   1.000
_cell.angle_alpha   90.00
_cell.angle_beta   90.00
_cell.angle_gamma   90.00
#
_symmetry.space_group_name_H-M   'P 1'
#
loop_
_entity.id
_entity.type
_entity.pdbx_description
1 polymer ?
#
loop_
_entity_poly.entity_id
_entity_poly.type
_entity_poly.pdbx_seq_one_letter_code
_entity_poly.pdbx_strand_id
1 'polypeptide(L)'
;GLATFARSCTLHGLGRIFMPGAPVSHRLLWAGAFLTSLGAFLLQAGERVRHYAAYPHVTVLDEAESHVLPFPAITLCNYNRARRSQLTPNDLFWLGPELLAVGREDFSHYLRALGRPPDLAGFFPSKSYDLGAFYQRAGHPIHEMLLRCRFRGRDCGPENFTAVSANATGTATAMAGSAPGRTHSSPIPGWLCPGQGLGRTPRAEQVLGLWGDETSFEAGVKVQIHSQEEPPFIDQLGFGVAPGFQTFVSCQQQRLVYLPPPWGDCKATPIESDFFTNYSITACRLDCETRYLAENCNCRMVHMPGNANVCTPEQYKECADPALDFLVKKDSEYCACRTPCAMVRYGKELSMVKIPSKASARYLAKKFNKTEQYIADNVLVLDIFFEALNYEMIEQKKAYEVA
;
A
#
# COMPACT_ATOMS: atom_id res chain seq x y z
N GLY A 1 -69.84 10.10 -26.69
CA GLY A 1 -70.10 10.15 -25.24
C GLY A 1 -69.08 9.31 -24.49
N LEU A 2 -69.02 9.41 -23.16
CA LEU A 2 -68.02 8.71 -22.32
C LEU A 2 -67.98 7.18 -22.56
N ALA A 3 -69.14 6.57 -22.84
CA ALA A 3 -69.25 5.15 -23.20
C ALA A 3 -68.63 4.80 -24.56
N THR A 4 -68.64 5.73 -25.53
CA THR A 4 -68.01 5.56 -26.83
C THR A 4 -66.48 5.60 -26.69
N PHE A 5 -65.97 6.50 -25.85
CA PHE A 5 -64.55 6.62 -25.51
C PHE A 5 -64.02 5.43 -24.71
N ALA A 6 -64.76 4.96 -23.71
CA ALA A 6 -64.40 3.79 -22.90
C ALA A 6 -64.32 2.48 -23.72
N ARG A 7 -65.05 2.41 -24.85
CA ARG A 7 -64.97 1.28 -25.80
C ARG A 7 -63.83 1.39 -26.80
N SER A 8 -63.36 2.60 -27.11
CA SER A 8 -62.22 2.83 -28.01
C SER A 8 -60.87 2.90 -27.29
N CYS A 9 -60.88 2.91 -25.96
CA CYS A 9 -59.66 2.97 -25.14
C CYS A 9 -59.02 1.58 -25.00
N THR A 10 -57.69 1.55 -24.88
CA THR A 10 -56.89 0.34 -24.63
C THR A 10 -56.85 -0.06 -23.15
N LEU A 11 -57.45 0.74 -22.26
CA LEU A 11 -57.59 0.42 -20.84
C LEU A 11 -58.58 -0.72 -20.64
N HIS A 12 -58.04 -1.87 -20.26
CA HIS A 12 -58.82 -3.07 -19.99
C HIS A 12 -59.75 -2.81 -18.78
N GLY A 13 -61.00 -3.26 -18.88
CA GLY A 13 -62.02 -3.07 -17.82
C GLY A 13 -62.88 -1.81 -17.98
N LEU A 14 -62.38 -0.73 -18.57
CA LEU A 14 -63.13 0.53 -18.69
C LEU A 14 -64.38 0.38 -19.59
N GLY A 15 -64.29 -0.39 -20.67
CA GLY A 15 -65.43 -0.71 -21.54
C GLY A 15 -66.51 -1.58 -20.88
N ARG A 16 -66.18 -2.34 -19.83
CA ARG A 16 -67.14 -3.16 -19.05
C ARG A 16 -67.88 -2.32 -18.01
N ILE A 17 -67.25 -1.28 -17.49
CA ILE A 17 -67.83 -0.32 -16.54
C ILE A 17 -68.90 0.55 -17.23
N PHE A 18 -68.62 1.03 -18.44
CA PHE A 18 -69.51 1.93 -19.19
C PHE A 18 -70.41 1.24 -20.23
N MET A 19 -70.66 -0.06 -20.08
CA MET A 19 -71.51 -0.83 -20.99
C MET A 19 -72.98 -0.35 -20.95
N PRO A 20 -73.59 0.03 -22.08
CA PRO A 20 -75.01 0.38 -22.15
C PRO A 20 -75.89 -0.83 -21.79
N GLY A 21 -76.90 -0.63 -20.94
CA GLY A 21 -77.87 -1.68 -20.56
C GLY A 21 -77.42 -2.65 -19.46
N ALA A 22 -76.18 -2.57 -18.95
CA ALA A 22 -75.71 -3.44 -17.87
C ALA A 22 -76.30 -3.04 -16.49
N PRO A 23 -76.63 -4.01 -15.60
CA PRO A 23 -77.13 -3.73 -14.26
C PRO A 23 -76.07 -3.04 -13.38
N VAL A 24 -76.53 -2.25 -12.40
CA VAL A 24 -75.65 -1.47 -11.50
C VAL A 24 -74.66 -2.36 -10.75
N SER A 25 -75.07 -3.56 -10.32
CA SER A 25 -74.20 -4.53 -9.64
C SER A 25 -73.00 -4.95 -10.50
N HIS A 26 -73.21 -5.20 -11.79
CA HIS A 26 -72.15 -5.52 -12.74
C HIS A 26 -71.16 -4.35 -12.89
N ARG A 27 -71.66 -3.11 -12.96
CA ARG A 27 -70.82 -1.92 -13.07
C ARG A 27 -69.96 -1.71 -11.82
N LEU A 28 -70.54 -1.88 -10.63
CA LEU A 28 -69.82 -1.76 -9.36
C LEU A 28 -68.75 -2.84 -9.19
N LEU A 29 -69.03 -4.09 -9.59
CA LEU A 29 -68.05 -5.17 -9.54
C LEU A 29 -66.83 -4.88 -10.43
N TRP A 30 -67.05 -4.48 -11.69
CA TRP A 30 -65.97 -4.13 -12.61
C TRP A 30 -65.21 -2.87 -12.19
N ALA A 31 -65.90 -1.88 -11.60
CA ALA A 31 -65.24 -0.70 -11.05
C ALA A 31 -64.35 -1.05 -9.86
N GLY A 32 -64.81 -1.92 -8.94
CA GLY A 32 -64.00 -2.41 -7.82
C GLY A 32 -62.78 -3.22 -8.28
N ALA A 33 -62.96 -4.14 -9.23
CA ALA A 33 -61.86 -4.91 -9.81
C ALA A 33 -60.84 -4.02 -10.53
N PHE A 34 -61.30 -3.00 -11.27
CA PHE A 34 -60.42 -2.03 -11.93
C PHE A 34 -59.63 -1.19 -10.91
N LEU A 35 -60.29 -0.65 -9.88
CA LEU A 35 -59.65 0.16 -8.85
C LEU A 35 -58.65 -0.64 -8.01
N THR A 36 -58.96 -1.89 -7.66
CA THR A 36 -58.03 -2.78 -6.95
C THR A 36 -56.82 -3.14 -7.81
N SER A 37 -57.03 -3.47 -9.09
CA SER A 37 -55.93 -3.71 -10.04
C SER A 37 -55.07 -2.47 -10.23
N LEU A 38 -55.67 -1.28 -10.34
CA LEU A 38 -54.94 -0.01 -10.46
C LEU A 38 -54.16 0.30 -9.18
N GLY A 39 -54.76 0.11 -8.01
CA GLY A 39 -54.11 0.29 -6.71
C GLY A 39 -52.90 -0.64 -6.53
N ALA A 40 -53.07 -1.94 -6.84
CA ALA A 40 -51.98 -2.91 -6.79
C ALA A 40 -50.84 -2.55 -7.76
N PHE A 41 -51.19 -2.14 -9.00
CA PHE A 41 -50.21 -1.68 -9.98
C PHE A 41 -49.43 -0.46 -9.49
N LEU A 42 -50.11 0.57 -8.97
CA LEU A 42 -49.45 1.78 -8.47
C LEU A 42 -48.53 1.49 -7.28
N LEU A 43 -48.95 0.59 -6.37
CA LEU A 43 -48.11 0.15 -5.25
C LEU A 43 -46.86 -0.59 -5.74
N GLN A 44 -47.02 -1.54 -6.66
CA GLN A 44 -45.90 -2.31 -7.20
C GLN A 44 -44.96 -1.42 -8.03
N ALA A 45 -45.50 -0.53 -8.86
CA ALA A 45 -44.73 0.44 -9.62
C ALA A 45 -43.95 1.38 -8.71
N GLY A 46 -44.59 1.91 -7.67
CA GLY A 46 -43.94 2.74 -6.65
C GLY A 46 -42.81 2.02 -5.94
N GLU A 47 -43.02 0.74 -5.57
CA GLU A 47 -41.97 -0.09 -4.95
C GLU A 47 -40.79 -0.32 -5.90
N ARG A 48 -41.05 -0.67 -7.17
CA ARG A 48 -39.97 -0.87 -8.15
C ARG A 48 -39.19 0.41 -8.43
N VAL A 49 -39.87 1.55 -8.52
CA VAL A 49 -39.22 2.86 -8.68
C VAL A 49 -38.36 3.19 -7.45
N ARG A 50 -38.88 2.96 -6.23
CA ARG A 50 -38.11 3.16 -4.99
C ARG A 50 -36.89 2.24 -4.93
N HIS A 51 -37.04 0.99 -5.36
CA HIS A 51 -35.94 0.03 -5.40
C HIS A 51 -34.87 0.43 -6.43
N TYR A 52 -35.27 0.88 -7.63
CA TYR A 52 -34.34 1.43 -8.61
C TYR A 52 -33.62 2.68 -8.08
N ALA A 53 -34.35 3.60 -7.43
CA ALA A 53 -33.78 4.82 -6.86
C ALA A 53 -32.86 4.57 -5.65
N ALA A 54 -32.84 3.35 -5.10
CA ALA A 54 -31.88 2.93 -4.09
C ALA A 54 -30.54 2.46 -4.70
N TYR A 55 -30.43 2.40 -6.04
CA TYR A 55 -29.22 2.00 -6.79
C TYR A 55 -28.56 0.70 -6.28
N PRO A 56 -29.31 -0.41 -6.16
CA PRO A 56 -28.78 -1.66 -5.63
C PRO A 56 -27.69 -2.23 -6.56
N HIS A 57 -26.66 -2.79 -5.97
CA HIS A 57 -25.59 -3.53 -6.65
C HIS A 57 -25.35 -4.87 -5.96
N VAL A 58 -24.78 -5.82 -6.71
CA VAL A 58 -24.37 -7.13 -6.22
C VAL A 58 -22.88 -7.32 -6.52
N THR A 59 -22.17 -8.02 -5.64
CA THR A 59 -20.78 -8.39 -5.87
C THR A 59 -20.73 -9.78 -6.48
N VAL A 60 -20.09 -9.90 -7.63
CA VAL A 60 -19.82 -11.17 -8.30
C VAL A 60 -18.38 -11.55 -8.05
N LEU A 61 -18.20 -12.77 -7.56
CA LEU A 61 -16.91 -13.40 -7.37
C LEU A 61 -16.69 -14.42 -8.48
N ASP A 62 -15.58 -14.31 -9.19
CA ASP A 62 -15.19 -15.28 -10.21
C ASP A 62 -13.70 -15.60 -10.08
N GLU A 63 -13.33 -16.83 -10.40
CA GLU A 63 -11.94 -17.27 -10.41
C GLU A 63 -11.57 -17.64 -11.84
N ALA A 64 -10.75 -16.78 -12.46
CA ALA A 64 -10.38 -16.94 -13.86
C ALA A 64 -8.97 -17.51 -13.97
N GLU A 65 -8.83 -18.59 -14.74
CA GLU A 65 -7.53 -19.11 -15.12
C GLU A 65 -6.82 -18.13 -16.06
N SER A 66 -5.53 -17.89 -15.83
CA SER A 66 -4.72 -17.06 -16.71
C SER A 66 -3.37 -17.69 -16.97
N HIS A 67 -3.08 -17.99 -18.23
CA HIS A 67 -1.76 -18.49 -18.60
C HIS A 67 -0.62 -17.47 -18.39
N VAL A 68 -0.94 -16.20 -18.14
CA VAL A 68 0.05 -15.13 -17.91
C VAL A 68 -0.45 -14.16 -16.84
N LEU A 69 0.28 -14.08 -15.73
CA LEU A 69 0.10 -13.05 -14.70
C LEU A 69 1.33 -12.13 -14.65
N PRO A 70 1.16 -10.80 -14.67
CA PRO A 70 2.26 -9.87 -14.44
C PRO A 70 2.75 -10.02 -13.00
N PHE A 71 4.07 -10.09 -12.82
CA PHE A 71 4.64 -10.19 -11.49
C PHE A 71 4.59 -8.82 -10.79
N PRO A 72 4.19 -8.75 -9.50
CA PRO A 72 4.06 -7.49 -8.77
C PRO A 72 5.40 -6.77 -8.61
N ALA A 73 5.32 -5.49 -8.24
CA ALA A 73 6.47 -4.79 -7.69
C ALA A 73 6.71 -5.26 -6.24
N ILE A 74 7.97 -5.48 -5.89
CA ILE A 74 8.39 -5.81 -4.53
C ILE A 74 9.30 -4.71 -4.04
N THR A 75 8.85 -3.99 -3.00
CA THR A 75 9.65 -2.98 -2.31
C THR A 75 10.15 -3.54 -0.99
N LEU A 76 11.46 -3.44 -0.76
CA LEU A 76 12.10 -3.86 0.46
C LEU A 76 12.75 -2.66 1.16
N CYS A 77 12.67 -2.64 2.49
CA CYS A 77 13.40 -1.68 3.31
C CYS A 77 13.99 -2.38 4.55
N ASN A 78 15.20 -1.99 4.96
CA ASN A 78 15.77 -2.46 6.22
C ASN A 78 15.09 -1.73 7.39
N TYR A 79 14.74 -2.43 8.47
CA TYR A 79 14.23 -1.78 9.69
C TYR A 79 15.24 -0.80 10.27
N ASN A 80 16.54 -1.06 10.07
CA ASN A 80 17.58 -0.11 10.39
C ASN A 80 17.70 0.96 9.30
N ARG A 81 17.35 2.21 9.65
CA ARG A 81 17.32 3.37 8.74
C ARG A 81 18.70 3.80 8.24
N ALA A 82 19.76 3.55 9.03
CA ALA A 82 21.10 4.06 8.72
C ALA A 82 22.23 3.11 9.17
N ARG A 83 23.25 2.97 8.31
CA ARG A 83 24.48 2.24 8.63
C ARG A 83 25.31 3.04 9.61
N ARG A 84 25.57 2.44 10.77
CA ARG A 84 26.46 2.99 11.81
C ARG A 84 27.83 3.43 11.28
N SER A 85 28.42 2.67 10.35
CA SER A 85 29.74 2.95 9.78
C SER A 85 29.76 4.21 8.91
N GLN A 86 28.61 4.69 8.42
CA GLN A 86 28.48 5.85 7.54
C GLN A 86 28.10 7.14 8.28
N LEU A 87 27.81 7.06 9.58
CA LEU A 87 27.47 8.23 10.39
C LEU A 87 28.70 9.11 10.58
N THR A 88 28.64 10.38 10.23
CA THR A 88 29.73 11.35 10.44
C THR A 88 29.50 12.18 11.71
N PRO A 89 30.52 12.86 12.28
CA PRO A 89 30.30 13.79 13.39
C PRO A 89 29.28 14.90 13.05
N ASN A 90 29.25 15.33 11.78
CA ASN A 90 28.26 16.29 11.30
C ASN A 90 26.83 15.73 11.38
N ASP A 91 26.64 14.48 10.95
CA ASP A 91 25.33 13.81 11.04
C ASP A 91 24.89 13.68 12.49
N LEU A 92 25.79 13.32 13.40
CA LEU A 92 25.47 13.20 14.82
C LEU A 92 25.14 14.55 15.47
N PHE A 93 25.75 15.65 15.01
CA PHE A 93 25.40 16.99 15.46
C PHE A 93 23.97 17.36 15.05
N TRP A 94 23.64 17.18 13.76
CA TRP A 94 22.35 17.60 13.21
C TRP A 94 21.20 16.64 13.51
N LEU A 95 21.47 15.33 13.63
CA LEU A 95 20.45 14.29 13.76
C LEU A 95 20.42 13.64 15.15
N GLY A 96 21.45 13.85 15.97
CA GLY A 96 21.63 13.19 17.27
C GLY A 96 20.43 13.32 18.20
N PRO A 97 20.02 14.55 18.56
CA PRO A 97 18.87 14.77 19.43
C PRO A 97 17.51 14.58 18.74
N GLU A 98 17.46 14.61 17.42
CA GLU A 98 16.22 14.88 16.66
C GLU A 98 15.72 13.67 15.88
N LEU A 99 16.60 12.97 15.15
CA LEU A 99 16.23 11.84 14.27
C LEU A 99 16.66 10.47 14.84
N LEU A 100 17.72 10.45 15.66
CA LEU A 100 18.15 9.26 16.40
C LEU A 100 17.41 9.13 17.75
N ALA A 101 16.50 10.08 18.03
CA ALA A 101 15.70 10.22 19.24
C ALA A 101 16.49 10.31 20.56
N VAL A 102 17.82 10.40 20.50
CA VAL A 102 18.69 10.35 21.67
C VAL A 102 18.53 11.63 22.51
N GLY A 103 17.96 11.50 23.70
CA GLY A 103 17.88 12.61 24.65
C GLY A 103 19.25 13.27 24.89
N ARG A 104 19.28 14.58 25.14
CA ARG A 104 20.55 15.30 25.40
C ARG A 104 21.38 14.68 26.53
N GLU A 105 20.72 14.07 27.50
CA GLU A 105 21.35 13.37 28.64
C GLU A 105 22.01 12.05 28.21
N ASP A 106 21.37 11.31 27.31
CA ASP A 106 21.83 10.00 26.81
C ASP A 106 22.81 10.12 25.63
N PHE A 107 22.96 11.33 25.06
CA PHE A 107 23.82 11.56 23.89
C PHE A 107 25.27 11.13 24.12
N SER A 108 25.80 11.37 25.31
CA SER A 108 27.15 10.93 25.69
C SER A 108 27.29 9.41 25.76
N HIS A 109 26.25 8.71 26.24
CA HIS A 109 26.20 7.25 26.29
C HIS A 109 26.07 6.65 24.89
N TYR A 110 25.25 7.25 24.04
CA TYR A 110 25.12 6.88 22.64
C TYR A 110 26.43 7.03 21.87
N LEU A 111 27.15 8.13 22.04
CA LEU A 111 28.47 8.33 21.42
C LEU A 111 29.49 7.29 21.89
N ARG A 112 29.56 7.00 23.19
CA ARG A 112 30.43 5.93 23.71
C ARG A 112 30.09 4.57 23.10
N ALA A 113 28.80 4.27 22.99
CA ALA A 113 28.32 3.04 22.40
C ALA A 113 28.62 2.98 20.89
N LEU A 114 28.69 4.13 20.21
CA LEU A 114 29.21 4.29 18.86
C LEU A 114 30.75 4.16 18.75
N GLY A 115 31.46 4.09 19.88
CA GLY A 115 32.93 4.07 19.93
C GLY A 115 33.56 5.44 19.69
N ARG A 116 32.82 6.51 20.00
CA ARG A 116 33.22 7.91 19.80
C ARG A 116 33.47 8.61 21.14
N PRO A 117 34.23 9.73 21.15
CA PRO A 117 34.34 10.58 22.34
C PRO A 117 32.96 10.98 22.86
N PRO A 118 32.81 11.17 24.18
CA PRO A 118 31.51 11.40 24.84
C PRO A 118 30.88 12.75 24.48
N ASP A 119 31.63 13.63 23.84
CA ASP A 119 31.21 14.93 23.34
C ASP A 119 31.75 15.17 21.93
N LEU A 120 31.12 16.12 21.24
CA LEU A 120 31.60 16.65 19.97
C LEU A 120 32.45 17.91 20.21
N ALA A 121 33.20 17.98 21.32
CA ALA A 121 33.96 19.16 21.70
C ALA A 121 35.01 19.50 20.63
N GLY A 122 35.01 20.76 20.18
CA GLY A 122 35.90 21.24 19.11
C GLY A 122 35.47 20.86 17.68
N PHE A 123 34.33 20.17 17.51
CA PHE A 123 33.72 19.97 16.19
C PHE A 123 32.93 21.21 15.78
N PHE A 124 33.18 21.70 14.56
CA PHE A 124 32.43 22.79 13.96
C PHE A 124 31.47 22.21 12.92
N PRO A 125 30.14 22.29 13.13
CA PRO A 125 29.17 21.76 12.19
C PRO A 125 29.14 22.57 10.89
N SER A 126 28.64 21.94 9.83
CA SER A 126 28.31 22.64 8.59
C SER A 126 27.28 23.75 8.83
N LYS A 127 27.15 24.72 7.91
CA LYS A 127 26.12 25.78 8.01
C LYS A 127 24.71 25.29 7.68
N SER A 128 24.61 24.24 6.87
CA SER A 128 23.36 23.62 6.43
C SER A 128 23.51 22.10 6.44
N TYR A 129 22.38 21.41 6.43
CA TYR A 129 22.33 19.95 6.43
C TYR A 129 21.31 19.45 5.42
N ASP A 130 21.73 18.53 4.55
CA ASP A 130 20.87 17.92 3.53
C ASP A 130 20.48 16.51 3.96
N LEU A 131 19.22 16.36 4.40
CA LEU A 131 18.64 15.08 4.80
C LEU A 131 18.53 14.10 3.62
N GLY A 132 18.32 14.58 2.39
CA GLY A 132 18.27 13.72 1.21
C GLY A 132 19.62 13.07 0.94
N ALA A 133 20.70 13.84 0.99
CA ALA A 133 22.06 13.34 0.85
C ALA A 133 22.45 12.38 2.00
N PHE A 134 21.98 12.65 3.22
CA PHE A 134 22.19 11.75 4.36
C PHE A 134 21.59 10.37 4.09
N TYR A 135 20.31 10.27 3.75
CA TYR A 135 19.66 8.97 3.52
C TYR A 135 20.28 8.21 2.34
N GLN A 136 20.68 8.89 1.27
CA GLN A 136 21.36 8.25 0.14
C GLN A 136 22.73 7.65 0.52
N ARG A 137 23.48 8.31 1.41
CA ARG A 137 24.81 7.85 1.85
C ARG A 137 24.72 6.80 2.97
N ALA A 138 23.95 7.11 4.01
CA ALA A 138 23.85 6.35 5.24
C ALA A 138 22.90 5.15 5.10
N GLY A 139 21.96 5.17 4.17
CA GLY A 139 21.08 4.05 3.87
C GLY A 139 21.84 2.78 3.50
N HIS A 140 21.13 1.64 3.53
CA HIS A 140 21.70 0.34 3.19
C HIS A 140 21.59 0.11 1.68
N PRO A 141 22.71 0.10 0.92
CA PRO A 141 22.63 -0.11 -0.51
C PRO A 141 22.34 -1.58 -0.82
N ILE A 142 21.50 -1.82 -1.83
CA ILE A 142 21.06 -3.17 -2.19
C ILE A 142 22.22 -4.12 -2.53
N HIS A 143 23.32 -3.61 -3.11
CA HIS A 143 24.47 -4.45 -3.46
C HIS A 143 25.21 -5.02 -2.23
N GLU A 144 25.07 -4.42 -1.06
CA GLU A 144 25.58 -4.97 0.21
C GLU A 144 24.54 -5.89 0.90
N MET A 145 23.25 -5.64 0.64
CA MET A 145 22.11 -6.42 1.15
C MET A 145 21.68 -7.56 0.24
N LEU A 146 22.32 -7.82 -0.89
CA LEU A 146 21.92 -8.87 -1.82
C LEU A 146 23.04 -9.89 -1.96
N LEU A 147 22.94 -11.01 -1.23
CA LEU A 147 23.91 -12.10 -1.34
C LEU A 147 23.66 -12.96 -2.57
N ARG A 148 22.39 -13.20 -2.88
CA ARG A 148 21.96 -13.95 -4.05
C ARG A 148 20.55 -13.57 -4.42
N CYS A 149 20.32 -13.37 -5.72
CA CYS A 149 19.01 -13.16 -6.29
C CYS A 149 18.81 -14.16 -7.42
N ARG A 150 17.65 -14.80 -7.44
CA ARG A 150 17.21 -15.62 -8.56
C ARG A 150 15.78 -15.26 -8.90
N PHE A 151 15.50 -15.02 -10.17
CA PHE A 151 14.15 -14.79 -10.68
C PHE A 151 13.89 -15.79 -11.80
N ARG A 152 12.91 -16.68 -11.62
CA ARG A 152 12.55 -17.72 -12.59
C ARG A 152 13.73 -18.60 -13.01
N GLY A 153 14.55 -19.02 -12.05
CA GLY A 153 15.73 -19.85 -12.30
C GLY A 153 16.94 -19.10 -12.86
N ARG A 154 16.79 -17.84 -13.28
CA ARG A 154 17.88 -16.98 -13.76
C ARG A 154 18.45 -16.15 -12.62
N ASP A 155 19.75 -15.93 -12.62
CA ASP A 155 20.37 -15.09 -11.61
C ASP A 155 20.07 -13.61 -11.92
N CYS A 156 19.78 -12.82 -10.88
CA CYS A 156 19.56 -11.38 -10.94
C CYS A 156 20.59 -10.66 -10.05
N GLY A 157 20.78 -9.37 -10.30
CA GLY A 157 21.73 -8.56 -9.57
C GLY A 157 21.15 -7.23 -9.07
N PRO A 158 21.96 -6.43 -8.36
CA PRO A 158 21.60 -5.10 -7.87
C PRO A 158 21.04 -4.16 -8.94
N GLU A 159 21.43 -4.33 -10.20
CA GLU A 159 20.99 -3.53 -11.36
C GLU A 159 19.50 -3.70 -11.68
N ASN A 160 18.85 -4.78 -11.20
CA ASN A 160 17.42 -4.99 -11.37
C ASN A 160 16.57 -4.27 -10.33
N PHE A 161 17.20 -3.54 -9.41
CA PHE A 161 16.53 -2.83 -8.33
C PHE A 161 16.68 -1.33 -8.50
N THR A 162 15.60 -0.60 -8.26
CA THR A 162 15.58 0.86 -8.26
C THR A 162 15.47 1.37 -6.83
N ALA A 163 16.33 2.31 -6.47
CA ALA A 163 16.20 3.01 -5.20
C ALA A 163 14.93 3.88 -5.24
N VAL A 164 14.07 3.71 -4.25
CA VAL A 164 12.85 4.50 -4.06
C VAL A 164 12.90 5.08 -2.66
N SER A 165 12.67 6.38 -2.54
CA SER A 165 12.53 7.01 -1.23
C SER A 165 11.19 6.60 -0.63
N ALA A 166 11.19 5.81 0.44
CA ALA A 166 9.98 5.44 1.17
C ALA A 166 9.91 6.22 2.49
N ASN A 167 8.69 6.40 3.01
CA ASN A 167 8.47 7.08 4.28
C ASN A 167 9.20 6.34 5.43
N ALA A 168 9.53 7.08 6.49
CA ALA A 168 10.07 6.70 7.79
C ALA A 168 11.27 5.73 7.89
N THR A 169 11.85 5.18 6.82
CA THR A 169 12.87 4.13 6.94
C THR A 169 14.11 4.31 6.05
N GLY A 170 14.20 5.40 5.30
CA GLY A 170 15.33 5.71 4.44
C GLY A 170 15.20 5.12 3.03
N THR A 171 16.33 4.74 2.41
CA THR A 171 16.37 4.22 1.04
C THR A 171 15.73 2.84 0.96
N ALA A 172 14.50 2.75 0.46
CA ALA A 172 13.91 1.49 0.06
C ALA A 172 14.39 1.12 -1.34
N THR A 173 14.37 -0.17 -1.66
CA THR A 173 14.69 -0.64 -3.01
C THR A 173 13.51 -1.41 -3.57
N ALA A 174 13.01 -0.99 -4.74
CA ALA A 174 11.94 -1.66 -5.45
C ALA A 174 12.55 -2.51 -6.57
N MET A 175 12.22 -3.80 -6.61
CA MET A 175 12.36 -4.55 -7.85
C MET A 175 11.05 -4.41 -8.61
N ALA A 176 11.10 -3.75 -9.77
CA ALA A 176 10.02 -3.84 -10.73
C ALA A 176 10.05 -5.22 -11.39
N GLY A 177 8.94 -5.95 -11.34
CA GLY A 177 8.75 -7.20 -12.08
C GLY A 177 8.69 -6.94 -13.58
N SER A 178 9.80 -6.53 -14.20
CA SER A 178 9.93 -6.10 -15.60
C SER A 178 8.96 -4.97 -16.05
N ALA A 179 9.45 -4.10 -16.94
CA ALA A 179 8.68 -3.03 -17.56
C ALA A 179 7.41 -3.56 -18.28
N PRO A 180 6.37 -2.71 -18.45
CA PRO A 180 5.17 -3.09 -19.20
C PRO A 180 5.54 -3.58 -20.61
N GLY A 181 5.16 -4.82 -20.94
CA GLY A 181 5.39 -5.41 -22.26
C GLY A 181 6.24 -6.70 -22.29
N ARG A 182 6.73 -7.21 -21.15
CA ARG A 182 7.35 -8.55 -21.10
C ARG A 182 6.51 -9.53 -20.29
N THR A 183 5.72 -10.30 -21.02
CA THR A 183 4.83 -11.35 -20.54
C THR A 183 5.59 -12.62 -20.12
N HIS A 184 4.91 -13.44 -19.31
CA HIS A 184 5.00 -14.92 -19.20
C HIS A 184 5.51 -15.56 -17.88
N SER A 185 4.68 -16.48 -17.35
CA SER A 185 4.85 -17.69 -16.50
C SER A 185 5.88 -17.73 -15.32
N SER A 186 5.38 -17.84 -14.08
CA SER A 186 6.10 -18.17 -12.82
C SER A 186 7.11 -19.33 -12.94
N PRO A 187 8.28 -19.30 -12.25
CA PRO A 187 8.33 -19.64 -10.82
C PRO A 187 9.34 -18.88 -9.91
N ILE A 188 9.11 -19.03 -8.60
CA ILE A 188 9.95 -18.83 -7.39
C ILE A 188 11.18 -17.91 -7.56
N PRO A 189 11.04 -16.62 -7.24
CA PRO A 189 12.16 -15.80 -6.84
C PRO A 189 12.57 -16.07 -5.41
N GLY A 190 13.80 -16.58 -5.25
CA GLY A 190 14.45 -16.73 -3.96
C GLY A 190 15.46 -15.61 -3.76
N TRP A 191 15.22 -14.81 -2.73
CA TRP A 191 16.00 -13.68 -2.30
C TRP A 191 16.82 -14.12 -1.10
N LEU A 192 18.15 -14.12 -1.23
CA LEU A 192 19.04 -14.25 -0.07
C LEU A 192 19.52 -12.83 0.26
N CYS A 193 18.82 -12.18 1.19
CA CYS A 193 19.25 -10.89 1.71
C CYS A 193 19.94 -11.14 3.06
N PRO A 194 21.14 -10.60 3.35
CA PRO A 194 21.47 -10.35 4.72
C PRO A 194 20.49 -9.28 5.23
N GLY A 195 19.59 -9.66 6.13
CA GLY A 195 19.07 -8.73 7.14
C GLY A 195 20.24 -8.30 8.00
N GLN A 196 20.99 -7.30 7.55
CA GLN A 196 22.29 -7.00 8.13
C GLN A 196 22.15 -6.49 9.57
N GLY A 197 22.41 -7.36 10.53
CA GLY A 197 22.72 -7.14 11.95
C GLY A 197 24.13 -7.69 12.28
N LEU A 198 25.13 -7.19 11.56
CA LEU A 198 26.55 -7.17 11.92
C LEU A 198 27.32 -8.43 12.38
N GLY A 199 28.64 -8.31 12.22
CA GLY A 199 29.63 -9.19 12.81
C GLY A 199 30.31 -8.49 14.00
N ARG A 200 30.37 -9.20 15.14
CA ARG A 200 31.10 -8.89 16.38
C ARG A 200 30.67 -7.57 17.03
N THR A 201 29.62 -7.57 17.87
CA THR A 201 29.76 -7.68 19.34
C THR A 201 28.35 -7.64 19.97
N PRO A 202 27.93 -8.61 20.80
CA PRO A 202 26.54 -8.76 21.24
C PRO A 202 26.01 -7.70 22.24
N ARG A 203 26.73 -6.59 22.48
CA ARG A 203 26.32 -5.54 23.44
C ARG A 203 26.22 -4.13 22.85
N ALA A 204 26.65 -3.88 21.62
CA ALA A 204 26.80 -2.52 21.10
C ALA A 204 25.86 -2.16 19.93
N GLU A 205 25.00 -3.09 19.51
CA GLU A 205 24.26 -2.97 18.23
C GLU A 205 22.77 -2.72 18.38
N GLN A 206 22.24 -2.95 19.59
CA GLN A 206 20.93 -2.41 19.98
C GLN A 206 20.93 -0.88 20.04
N VAL A 207 22.08 -0.20 19.89
CA VAL A 207 22.25 1.21 20.24
C VAL A 207 21.56 2.17 19.27
N LEU A 208 21.35 1.80 18.01
CA LEU A 208 20.50 2.59 17.10
C LEU A 208 18.99 2.39 17.36
N GLY A 209 18.63 1.38 18.15
CA GLY A 209 17.27 0.99 18.55
C GLY A 209 16.95 1.29 20.02
N LEU A 210 17.84 1.96 20.76
CA LEU A 210 17.80 1.96 22.24
C LEU A 210 17.32 3.26 22.87
N TRP A 211 17.15 4.35 22.11
CA TRP A 211 17.13 5.68 22.74
C TRP A 211 16.04 6.61 22.22
N GLY A 212 14.90 6.09 21.77
CA GLY A 212 13.64 6.83 21.74
C GLY A 212 12.47 6.06 21.11
N ASP A 213 11.26 6.60 21.27
CA ASP A 213 9.98 5.96 20.90
C ASP A 213 9.88 5.58 19.40
N GLU A 214 10.75 6.10 18.54
CA GLU A 214 10.79 5.83 17.10
C GLU A 214 11.96 4.96 16.62
N THR A 215 12.83 4.49 17.52
CA THR A 215 13.95 3.63 17.14
C THR A 215 13.53 2.15 17.18
N SER A 216 13.60 1.46 16.04
CA SER A 216 13.11 0.09 15.86
C SER A 216 13.90 -0.89 16.72
N PHE A 217 13.20 -1.56 17.65
CA PHE A 217 13.76 -2.72 18.38
C PHE A 217 13.83 -3.97 17.49
N GLU A 218 13.22 -3.91 16.30
CA GLU A 218 13.13 -5.01 15.36
C GLU A 218 14.39 -5.11 14.47
N ALA A 219 14.85 -6.35 14.27
CA ALA A 219 15.84 -6.68 13.27
C ALA A 219 15.18 -7.45 12.12
N GLY A 220 15.41 -7.00 10.89
CA GLY A 220 14.89 -7.65 9.69
C GLY A 220 14.70 -6.68 8.53
N VAL A 221 13.83 -7.06 7.60
CA VAL A 221 13.40 -6.19 6.50
C VAL A 221 11.88 -6.09 6.47
N LYS A 222 11.38 -4.91 6.10
CA LYS A 222 9.97 -4.70 5.76
C LYS A 222 9.80 -4.88 4.26
N VAL A 223 8.71 -5.49 3.84
CA VAL A 223 8.43 -5.83 2.45
C VAL A 223 7.00 -5.42 2.09
N GLN A 224 6.83 -4.77 0.95
CA GLN A 224 5.52 -4.50 0.37
C GLN A 224 5.43 -5.12 -1.02
N ILE A 225 4.32 -5.80 -1.28
CA ILE A 225 3.95 -6.33 -2.59
C ILE A 225 2.81 -5.47 -3.11
N HIS A 226 2.99 -4.83 -4.26
CA HIS A 226 2.01 -3.89 -4.81
C HIS A 226 2.00 -3.91 -6.35
N SER A 227 1.00 -3.26 -6.93
CA SER A 227 0.95 -3.05 -8.39
C SER A 227 2.09 -2.14 -8.83
N GLN A 228 2.62 -2.34 -10.04
CA GLN A 228 3.67 -1.47 -10.59
C GLN A 228 3.19 -0.03 -10.82
N GLU A 229 1.88 0.17 -10.92
CA GLU A 229 1.23 1.47 -11.10
C GLU A 229 0.97 2.21 -9.78
N GLU A 230 1.21 1.54 -8.65
CA GLU A 230 0.98 2.07 -7.31
C GLU A 230 2.32 2.41 -6.66
N PRO A 231 2.53 3.62 -6.12
CA PRO A 231 3.75 3.94 -5.38
C PRO A 231 3.80 3.15 -4.06
N PRO A 232 5.01 2.78 -3.58
CA PRO A 232 5.14 2.06 -2.33
C PRO A 232 4.77 2.94 -1.14
N PHE A 233 4.06 2.35 -0.18
CA PHE A 233 3.66 2.93 1.09
C PHE A 233 3.95 1.93 2.22
N ILE A 234 5.22 1.55 2.29
CA ILE A 234 5.71 0.39 3.04
C ILE A 234 5.50 0.52 4.55
N ASP A 235 5.44 1.74 5.09
CA ASP A 235 5.27 1.95 6.53
C ASP A 235 3.91 1.48 7.04
N GLN A 236 2.86 1.64 6.24
CA GLN A 236 1.51 1.24 6.64
C GLN A 236 1.10 -0.10 6.03
N LEU A 237 1.58 -0.43 4.82
CA LEU A 237 1.12 -1.60 4.06
C LEU A 237 2.15 -2.74 3.98
N GLY A 238 3.37 -2.52 4.46
CA GLY A 238 4.43 -3.53 4.45
C GLY A 238 4.34 -4.54 5.58
N PHE A 239 4.80 -5.77 5.34
CA PHE A 239 4.94 -6.84 6.33
C PHE A 239 6.42 -7.07 6.68
N GLY A 240 6.70 -7.53 7.90
CA GLY A 240 8.06 -7.81 8.37
C GLY A 240 8.56 -9.20 7.97
N VAL A 241 9.86 -9.32 7.69
CA VAL A 241 10.57 -10.56 7.41
C VAL A 241 11.81 -10.63 8.30
N ALA A 242 11.87 -11.67 9.14
CA ALA A 242 12.90 -11.84 10.15
C ALA A 242 14.18 -12.52 9.60
N PRO A 243 15.37 -12.18 10.13
CA PRO A 243 16.60 -12.93 9.91
C PRO A 243 16.56 -14.32 10.56
N GLY A 244 17.36 -15.24 10.03
CA GLY A 244 17.41 -16.64 10.49
C GLY A 244 16.27 -17.51 9.97
N PHE A 245 15.43 -16.98 9.08
CA PHE A 245 14.32 -17.69 8.47
C PHE A 245 14.33 -17.56 6.95
N GLN A 246 13.83 -18.62 6.31
CA GLN A 246 13.38 -18.61 4.93
C GLN A 246 11.85 -18.45 4.95
N THR A 247 11.37 -17.31 4.48
CA THR A 247 9.96 -16.94 4.44
C THR A 247 9.41 -17.12 3.05
N PHE A 248 8.46 -18.03 2.91
CA PHE A 248 7.68 -18.25 1.70
C PHE A 248 6.43 -17.37 1.76
N VAL A 249 6.22 -16.59 0.71
CA VAL A 249 5.06 -15.72 0.53
C VAL A 249 4.33 -16.20 -0.71
N SER A 250 3.25 -16.95 -0.47
CA SER A 250 2.33 -17.38 -1.51
C SER A 250 1.38 -16.23 -1.83
N CYS A 251 1.34 -15.79 -3.08
CA CYS A 251 0.55 -14.67 -3.54
C CYS A 251 -0.62 -15.14 -4.41
N GLN A 252 -1.76 -14.48 -4.27
CA GLN A 252 -2.90 -14.61 -5.18
C GLN A 252 -3.28 -13.23 -5.71
N GLN A 253 -3.35 -13.08 -7.04
CA GLN A 253 -3.75 -11.82 -7.66
C GLN A 253 -5.28 -11.65 -7.58
N GLN A 254 -5.74 -10.52 -7.05
CA GLN A 254 -7.14 -10.14 -6.98
C GLN A 254 -7.36 -8.87 -7.82
N ARG A 255 -8.34 -8.90 -8.72
CA ARG A 255 -8.77 -7.74 -9.52
C ARG A 255 -10.11 -7.27 -9.00
N LEU A 256 -10.14 -6.05 -8.47
CA LEU A 256 -11.34 -5.47 -7.87
C LEU A 256 -11.88 -4.40 -8.81
N VAL A 257 -13.16 -4.51 -9.14
CA VAL A 257 -13.89 -3.56 -9.98
C VAL A 257 -15.11 -3.05 -9.19
N TYR A 258 -15.14 -1.75 -8.94
CA TYR A 258 -16.19 -1.06 -8.19
C TYR A 258 -17.04 -0.20 -9.11
N LEU A 259 -18.27 0.10 -8.67
CA LEU A 259 -19.17 0.99 -9.40
C LEU A 259 -19.02 2.45 -8.95
N PRO A 260 -19.06 3.40 -9.90
CA PRO A 260 -19.03 4.82 -9.58
C PRO A 260 -20.37 5.28 -8.98
N PRO A 261 -20.42 6.48 -8.37
CA PRO A 261 -21.68 7.12 -7.97
C PRO A 261 -22.65 7.21 -9.15
N PRO A 262 -23.97 6.99 -8.95
CA PRO A 262 -24.68 6.78 -7.68
C PRO A 262 -24.72 5.34 -7.14
N TRP A 263 -24.18 4.34 -7.86
CA TRP A 263 -24.27 2.92 -7.44
C TRP A 263 -23.23 2.52 -6.38
N GLY A 264 -22.08 3.18 -6.37
CA GLY A 264 -21.02 3.00 -5.38
C GLY A 264 -20.24 4.30 -5.16
N ASP A 265 -19.07 4.20 -4.54
CA ASP A 265 -18.23 5.36 -4.18
C ASP A 265 -16.78 5.18 -4.63
N CYS A 266 -16.61 4.83 -5.91
CA CYS A 266 -15.29 4.78 -6.53
C CYS A 266 -15.00 5.98 -7.43
N LYS A 267 -13.72 6.31 -7.59
CA LYS A 267 -13.22 7.32 -8.51
C LYS A 267 -12.73 6.66 -9.80
N ALA A 268 -13.36 7.03 -10.92
CA ALA A 268 -12.99 6.56 -12.26
C ALA A 268 -12.05 7.51 -13.00
N THR A 269 -11.98 8.78 -12.57
CA THR A 269 -11.17 9.79 -13.23
C THR A 269 -9.69 9.64 -12.86
N PRO A 270 -8.77 9.90 -13.82
CA PRO A 270 -7.35 10.00 -13.54
C PRO A 270 -7.06 11.03 -12.44
N ILE A 271 -5.90 10.91 -11.81
CA ILE A 271 -5.45 11.89 -10.82
C ILE A 271 -5.05 13.18 -11.54
N GLU A 272 -5.57 14.31 -11.09
CA GLU A 272 -5.00 15.63 -11.42
C GLU A 272 -3.86 15.88 -10.43
N SER A 273 -2.72 15.23 -10.66
CA SER A 273 -1.51 15.40 -9.86
C SER A 273 -0.34 15.69 -10.79
N ASP A 274 0.52 16.60 -10.36
CA ASP A 274 1.79 16.90 -11.03
C ASP A 274 2.84 15.79 -10.82
N PHE A 275 2.57 14.84 -9.92
CA PHE A 275 3.55 13.83 -9.47
C PHE A 275 3.28 12.41 -9.97
N PHE A 276 2.02 12.04 -10.15
CA PHE A 276 1.62 10.67 -10.48
C PHE A 276 0.74 10.65 -11.73
N THR A 277 0.95 9.67 -12.61
CA THR A 277 0.14 9.51 -13.82
C THR A 277 -1.15 8.73 -13.58
N ASN A 278 -1.10 7.71 -12.71
CA ASN A 278 -2.23 6.82 -12.45
C ASN A 278 -2.80 7.11 -11.06
N TYR A 279 -4.13 7.13 -10.96
CA TYR A 279 -4.79 7.25 -9.66
C TYR A 279 -4.72 5.95 -8.89
N SER A 280 -4.14 6.00 -7.71
CA SER A 280 -4.22 4.95 -6.70
C SER A 280 -4.46 5.60 -5.34
N ILE A 281 -4.90 4.81 -4.37
CA ILE A 281 -5.18 5.33 -3.02
C ILE A 281 -3.90 5.87 -2.37
N THR A 282 -2.76 5.22 -2.57
CA THR A 282 -1.46 5.65 -2.03
C THR A 282 -0.92 6.88 -2.77
N ALA A 283 -1.05 6.94 -4.10
CA ALA A 283 -0.67 8.14 -4.87
C ALA A 283 -1.47 9.37 -4.42
N CYS A 284 -2.80 9.21 -4.22
CA CYS A 284 -3.66 10.26 -3.71
C CYS A 284 -3.21 10.75 -2.32
N ARG A 285 -2.87 9.83 -1.41
CA ARG A 285 -2.42 10.18 -0.07
C ARG A 285 -1.07 10.90 -0.08
N LEU A 286 -0.09 10.36 -0.82
CA LEU A 286 1.23 10.98 -0.96
C LEU A 286 1.13 12.39 -1.56
N ASP A 287 0.32 12.57 -2.60
CA ASP A 287 0.06 13.86 -3.23
C ASP A 287 -0.59 14.85 -2.24
N CYS A 288 -1.59 14.40 -1.47
CA CYS A 288 -2.25 15.22 -0.45
C CYS A 288 -1.30 15.63 0.69
N GLU A 289 -0.57 14.68 1.26
CA GLU A 289 0.41 14.90 2.34
C GLU A 289 1.53 15.85 1.86
N THR A 290 2.00 15.68 0.61
CA THR A 290 3.03 16.55 0.01
C THR A 290 2.53 17.98 -0.16
N ARG A 291 1.32 18.17 -0.68
CA ARG A 291 0.73 19.51 -0.86
C ARG A 291 0.53 20.21 0.48
N TYR A 292 -0.01 19.49 1.46
CA TYR A 292 -0.26 20.01 2.80
C TYR A 292 1.03 20.52 3.46
N LEU A 293 2.12 19.74 3.38
CA LEU A 293 3.42 20.15 3.91
C LEU A 293 4.06 21.29 3.11
N ALA A 294 3.91 21.29 1.79
CA ALA A 294 4.40 22.38 0.96
C ALA A 294 3.69 23.72 1.31
N GLU A 295 2.38 23.68 1.58
CA GLU A 295 1.60 24.87 1.96
C GLU A 295 1.90 25.33 3.40
N ASN A 296 2.02 24.41 4.36
CA ASN A 296 2.17 24.77 5.78
C ASN A 296 3.63 24.95 6.23
N CYS A 297 4.56 24.17 5.68
CA CYS A 297 5.96 24.14 6.11
C CYS A 297 6.94 24.63 5.01
N ASN A 298 6.47 24.97 3.80
CA ASN A 298 7.28 25.40 2.66
C ASN A 298 8.43 24.42 2.29
N CYS A 299 8.25 23.15 2.63
CA CYS A 299 9.24 22.10 2.39
C CYS A 299 8.53 20.75 2.22
N ARG A 300 9.28 19.74 1.78
CA ARG A 300 8.79 18.36 1.68
C ARG A 300 9.68 17.39 2.44
N MET A 301 9.11 16.26 2.84
CA MET A 301 9.91 15.15 3.37
C MET A 301 10.68 14.42 2.25
N VAL A 302 11.70 13.64 2.61
CA VAL A 302 12.62 12.99 1.66
C VAL A 302 11.90 12.00 0.73
N HIS A 303 10.86 11.34 1.25
CA HIS A 303 10.07 10.35 0.51
C HIS A 303 8.96 10.97 -0.36
N MET A 304 8.67 12.26 -0.16
CA MET A 304 7.61 12.94 -0.89
C MET A 304 8.07 13.33 -2.28
N PRO A 305 7.21 13.18 -3.31
CA PRO A 305 7.52 13.59 -4.66
C PRO A 305 7.65 15.12 -4.79
N GLY A 306 8.12 15.58 -5.94
CA GLY A 306 8.17 16.99 -6.31
C GLY A 306 9.53 17.67 -6.13
N ASN A 307 9.59 18.91 -6.60
CA ASN A 307 10.83 19.71 -6.68
C ASN A 307 11.00 20.69 -5.52
N ALA A 308 10.09 20.67 -4.54
CA ALA A 308 10.22 21.47 -3.33
C ALA A 308 11.50 21.08 -2.56
N ASN A 309 12.04 22.04 -1.80
CA ASN A 309 13.21 21.81 -0.96
C ASN A 309 12.90 20.77 0.11
N VAL A 310 13.87 19.89 0.39
CA VAL A 310 13.76 18.93 1.49
C VAL A 310 13.81 19.71 2.81
N CYS A 311 12.90 19.41 3.72
CA CYS A 311 12.87 20.05 5.05
C CYS A 311 14.20 19.82 5.80
N THR A 312 14.62 20.79 6.61
CA THR A 312 15.76 20.63 7.54
C THR A 312 15.37 19.77 8.76
N PRO A 313 16.32 19.20 9.52
CA PRO A 313 16.02 18.47 10.76
C PRO A 313 15.13 19.25 11.74
N GLU A 314 15.40 20.55 11.91
CA GLU A 314 14.58 21.46 12.72
C GLU A 314 13.14 21.55 12.18
N GLN A 315 12.98 21.72 10.86
CA GLN A 315 11.65 21.78 10.22
C GLN A 315 10.88 20.46 10.30
N TYR A 316 11.56 19.31 10.29
CA TYR A 316 10.92 18.00 10.52
C TYR A 316 10.19 18.01 11.87
N LYS A 317 10.91 18.34 12.94
CA LYS A 317 10.38 18.32 14.30
C LYS A 317 9.38 19.42 14.60
N GLU A 318 9.69 20.66 14.21
CA GLU A 318 8.88 21.82 14.59
C GLU A 318 7.61 21.96 13.75
N CYS A 319 7.63 21.44 12.51
CA CYS A 319 6.53 21.62 11.56
C CYS A 319 6.06 20.30 10.96
N ALA A 320 6.93 19.56 10.28
CA ALA A 320 6.50 18.49 9.40
C ALA A 320 5.85 17.31 10.12
N ASP A 321 6.48 16.80 11.19
CA ASP A 321 5.97 15.67 11.97
C ASP A 321 4.67 16.05 12.68
N PRO A 322 4.58 17.17 13.44
CA PRO A 322 3.31 17.61 14.03
C PRO A 322 2.19 17.87 13.01
N ALA A 323 2.52 18.41 11.84
CA ALA A 323 1.56 18.70 10.78
C ALA A 323 0.97 17.40 10.20
N LEU A 324 1.80 16.40 9.91
CA LEU A 324 1.32 15.10 9.45
C LEU A 324 0.54 14.35 10.55
N ASP A 325 1.02 14.42 11.80
CA ASP A 325 0.32 13.82 12.93
C ASP A 325 -1.08 14.43 13.13
N PHE A 326 -1.19 15.75 12.95
CA PHE A 326 -2.47 16.46 12.97
C PHE A 326 -3.37 16.02 11.82
N LEU A 327 -2.83 15.93 10.60
CA LEU A 327 -3.55 15.51 9.40
C LEU A 327 -4.15 14.11 9.57
N VAL A 328 -3.37 13.16 10.11
CA VAL A 328 -3.82 11.78 10.32
C VAL A 328 -4.84 11.67 11.47
N LYS A 329 -4.67 12.43 12.57
CA LYS A 329 -5.48 12.27 13.79
C LYS A 329 -6.73 13.15 13.85
N LYS A 330 -6.71 14.34 13.26
CA LYS A 330 -7.73 15.37 13.46
C LYS A 330 -8.38 15.89 12.18
N ASP A 331 -7.73 15.76 11.04
CA ASP A 331 -8.21 16.32 9.77
C ASP A 331 -8.43 15.23 8.71
N SER A 332 -9.24 14.23 9.07
CA SER A 332 -9.58 13.11 8.18
C SER A 332 -10.41 13.53 6.95
N GLU A 333 -10.91 14.77 6.91
CA GLU A 333 -11.68 15.30 5.77
C GLU A 333 -10.78 15.91 4.70
N TYR A 334 -9.65 16.53 5.07
CA TYR A 334 -8.76 17.20 4.11
C TYR A 334 -8.18 16.24 3.08
N CYS A 335 -7.70 15.07 3.50
CA CYS A 335 -7.20 14.02 2.59
C CYS A 335 -8.21 12.89 2.37
N ALA A 336 -9.40 13.22 1.87
CA ALA A 336 -10.43 12.23 1.51
C ALA A 336 -10.12 11.51 0.18
N CYS A 337 -9.26 10.50 0.24
CA CYS A 337 -8.92 9.65 -0.92
C CYS A 337 -9.93 8.51 -1.12
N ARG A 338 -10.68 8.58 -2.23
CA ARG A 338 -11.64 7.53 -2.63
C ARG A 338 -10.95 6.32 -3.23
N THR A 339 -11.65 5.19 -3.25
CA THR A 339 -11.11 3.99 -3.89
C THR A 339 -11.18 4.12 -5.42
N PRO A 340 -10.15 3.69 -6.18
CA PRO A 340 -10.24 3.63 -7.63
C PRO A 340 -11.29 2.59 -8.07
N CYS A 341 -11.97 2.84 -9.19
CA CYS A 341 -12.96 1.89 -9.71
C CYS A 341 -12.35 0.58 -10.23
N ALA A 342 -11.07 0.57 -10.57
CA ALA A 342 -10.34 -0.62 -10.94
C ALA A 342 -9.00 -0.65 -10.20
N MET A 343 -8.72 -1.75 -9.51
CA MET A 343 -7.41 -1.94 -8.85
C MET A 343 -7.02 -3.41 -8.78
N VAL A 344 -5.72 -3.64 -8.63
CA VAL A 344 -5.15 -4.96 -8.41
C VAL A 344 -4.62 -5.03 -6.99
N ARG A 345 -5.01 -6.07 -6.25
CA ARG A 345 -4.46 -6.42 -4.95
C ARG A 345 -3.80 -7.79 -5.00
N TYR A 346 -2.90 -8.02 -4.06
CA TYR A 346 -2.22 -9.31 -3.91
C TYR A 346 -2.54 -9.85 -2.52
N GLY A 347 -3.41 -10.85 -2.46
CA GLY A 347 -3.58 -11.69 -1.29
C GLY A 347 -2.28 -12.42 -1.00
N LYS A 348 -1.93 -12.58 0.28
CA LYS A 348 -0.65 -13.18 0.68
C LYS A 348 -0.82 -14.11 1.87
N GLU A 349 -0.20 -15.29 1.77
CA GLU A 349 -0.07 -16.25 2.85
C GLU A 349 1.42 -16.46 3.15
N LEU A 350 1.78 -16.34 4.42
CA LEU A 350 3.18 -16.42 4.86
C LEU A 350 3.42 -17.74 5.58
N SER A 351 4.50 -18.41 5.20
CA SER A 351 5.05 -19.55 5.95
C SER A 351 6.56 -19.41 6.08
N MET A 352 7.14 -19.99 7.14
CA MET A 352 8.56 -19.80 7.45
C MET A 352 9.22 -21.08 7.91
N VAL A 353 10.49 -21.26 7.52
CA VAL A 353 11.36 -22.34 7.99
C VAL A 353 12.70 -21.78 8.45
N LYS A 354 13.35 -22.45 9.40
CA LYS A 354 14.64 -21.97 9.95
C LYS A 354 15.78 -22.13 8.94
N ILE A 355 16.62 -21.11 8.82
CA ILE A 355 17.88 -21.14 8.06
C ILE A 355 19.01 -20.50 8.89
N PRO A 356 20.23 -21.06 8.91
CA PRO A 356 20.66 -22.29 8.27
C PRO A 356 20.32 -23.55 9.08
N SER A 357 20.30 -24.70 8.38
CA SER A 357 20.40 -26.00 9.04
C SER A 357 21.82 -26.20 9.59
N LYS A 358 21.99 -27.10 10.56
CA LYS A 358 23.33 -27.44 11.10
C LYS A 358 24.30 -27.89 10.00
N ALA A 359 23.80 -28.57 8.96
CA ALA A 359 24.61 -29.04 7.83
C ALA A 359 25.01 -27.90 6.88
N SER A 360 24.09 -26.97 6.60
CA SER A 360 24.31 -25.87 5.64
C SER A 360 25.02 -24.66 6.24
N ALA A 361 25.07 -24.52 7.57
CA ALA A 361 25.72 -23.40 8.27
C ALA A 361 27.19 -23.21 7.85
N ARG A 362 27.99 -24.29 7.90
CA ARG A 362 29.41 -24.28 7.50
C ARG A 362 29.60 -23.89 6.03
N TYR A 363 28.75 -24.40 5.15
CA TYR A 363 28.82 -24.11 3.73
C TYR A 363 28.54 -22.63 3.44
N LEU A 364 27.48 -22.08 4.03
CA LEU A 364 27.10 -20.67 3.84
C LEU A 364 28.14 -19.72 4.44
N ALA A 365 28.65 -20.05 5.62
CA ALA A 365 29.74 -19.32 6.27
C ALA A 365 30.97 -19.21 5.36
N LYS A 366 31.43 -20.35 4.79
CA LYS A 366 32.56 -20.38 3.86
C LYS A 366 32.26 -19.66 2.54
N LYS A 367 31.06 -19.84 1.99
CA LYS A 367 30.66 -19.26 0.70
C LYS A 367 30.65 -17.73 0.72
N PHE A 368 30.14 -17.14 1.80
CA PHE A 368 30.01 -15.69 1.93
C PHE A 368 31.13 -15.06 2.77
N ASN A 369 32.13 -15.84 3.18
CA ASN A 369 33.23 -15.40 4.04
C ASN A 369 32.73 -14.72 5.34
N LYS A 370 31.81 -15.39 6.05
CA LYS A 370 31.21 -14.94 7.32
C LYS A 370 31.28 -16.04 8.37
N THR A 371 31.03 -15.69 9.63
CA THR A 371 30.93 -16.68 10.73
C THR A 371 29.59 -17.40 10.68
N GLU A 372 29.52 -18.63 11.21
CA GLU A 372 28.25 -19.36 11.32
C GLU A 372 27.19 -18.58 12.12
N GLN A 373 27.62 -17.91 13.20
CA GLN A 373 26.76 -17.04 13.99
C GLN A 373 26.20 -15.88 13.16
N TYR A 374 27.04 -15.24 12.34
CA TYR A 374 26.59 -14.17 11.45
C TYR A 374 25.53 -14.67 10.47
N ILE A 375 25.69 -15.88 9.92
CA ILE A 375 24.68 -16.43 9.00
C ILE A 375 23.36 -16.66 9.73
N ALA A 376 23.38 -17.20 10.95
CA ALA A 376 22.16 -17.44 11.72
C ALA A 376 21.44 -16.15 12.13
N ASP A 377 22.18 -15.11 12.52
CA ASP A 377 21.60 -13.89 13.07
C ASP A 377 21.23 -12.87 12.00
N ASN A 378 21.80 -12.97 10.79
CA ASN A 378 21.70 -11.92 9.76
C ASN A 378 21.17 -12.38 8.42
N VAL A 379 21.26 -13.65 8.06
CA VAL A 379 20.79 -14.07 6.74
C VAL A 379 19.30 -14.37 6.82
N LEU A 380 18.52 -13.73 5.97
CA LEU A 380 17.15 -14.12 5.67
C LEU A 380 17.04 -14.61 4.24
N VAL A 381 16.08 -15.48 4.02
CA VAL A 381 15.65 -15.86 2.68
C VAL A 381 14.19 -15.46 2.54
N LEU A 382 13.87 -14.78 1.46
CA LEU A 382 12.49 -14.47 1.09
C LEU A 382 12.20 -15.21 -0.20
N ASP A 383 11.03 -15.81 -0.33
CA ASP A 383 10.57 -16.47 -1.55
C ASP A 383 9.15 -15.97 -1.85
N ILE A 384 8.95 -15.23 -2.93
CA ILE A 384 7.63 -14.65 -3.28
C ILE A 384 7.12 -15.27 -4.57
N PHE A 385 6.04 -16.03 -4.56
CA PHE A 385 5.55 -16.70 -5.76
C PHE A 385 4.03 -16.67 -5.83
N PHE A 386 3.48 -16.94 -7.03
CA PHE A 386 2.04 -17.16 -7.17
C PHE A 386 1.68 -18.59 -6.80
N GLU A 387 0.61 -18.77 -6.02
CA GLU A 387 0.09 -20.09 -5.63
C GLU A 387 -0.30 -20.92 -6.86
N ALA A 388 -1.08 -20.29 -7.74
CA ALA A 388 -1.52 -20.83 -9.02
C ALA A 388 -1.53 -19.72 -10.08
N LEU A 389 -1.65 -20.12 -11.35
CA LEU A 389 -1.76 -19.19 -12.49
C LEU A 389 -3.24 -18.83 -12.74
N ASN A 390 -3.87 -18.27 -11.71
CA ASN A 390 -5.26 -17.82 -11.69
C ASN A 390 -5.32 -16.43 -11.06
N TYR A 391 -6.41 -15.71 -11.31
CA TYR A 391 -6.72 -14.50 -10.58
C TYR A 391 -8.18 -14.50 -10.15
N GLU A 392 -8.42 -13.95 -8.97
CA GLU A 392 -9.76 -13.73 -8.45
C GLU A 392 -10.27 -12.39 -9.00
N MET A 393 -11.46 -12.38 -9.58
CA MET A 393 -12.17 -11.19 -10.02
C MET A 393 -13.31 -10.91 -9.04
N ILE A 394 -13.28 -9.72 -8.44
CA ILE A 394 -14.31 -9.23 -7.52
C ILE A 394 -14.94 -7.99 -8.17
N GLU A 395 -16.10 -8.16 -8.79
CA GLU A 395 -16.77 -7.10 -9.55
C GLU A 395 -18.11 -6.73 -8.94
N GLN A 396 -18.35 -5.43 -8.75
CA GLN A 396 -19.68 -4.91 -8.45
C GLN A 396 -20.49 -4.74 -9.74
N LYS A 397 -21.63 -5.42 -9.83
CA LYS A 397 -22.59 -5.28 -10.93
C LYS A 397 -23.88 -4.62 -10.46
N LYS A 398 -24.48 -3.81 -11.33
CA LYS A 398 -25.78 -3.18 -11.05
C LYS A 398 -26.83 -4.29 -10.94
N ALA A 399 -27.54 -4.33 -9.82
CA ALA A 399 -28.54 -5.38 -9.58
C ALA A 399 -29.83 -5.12 -10.36
N TYR A 400 -30.09 -3.86 -10.72
CA TYR A 400 -31.30 -3.44 -11.40
C TYR A 400 -30.97 -2.30 -12.38
N GLU A 401 -31.22 -2.53 -13.67
CA GLU A 401 -30.94 -1.59 -14.76
C GLU A 401 -32.23 -1.20 -15.50
N VAL A 402 -32.20 -0.04 -16.18
CA VAL A 402 -33.24 0.33 -17.12
C VAL A 402 -33.01 -0.45 -18.41
N ALA A 403 -33.98 -1.26 -18.80
CA ALA A 403 -33.94 -2.07 -20.01
C ALA A 403 -34.01 -1.24 -21.29
#